data_AF-F7A2X1-F1
#
_entry.id   AF-F7A2X1-F1
#
_cell.length_a   1.000
_cell.length_b   1.000
_cell.length_c   1.000
_cell.angle_alpha   90.00
_cell.angle_beta   90.00
_cell.angle_gamma   90.00
#
_symmetry.space_group_name_H-M   'P 1'
#
loop_
_entity.id
_entity.type
_entity.pdbx_description
1 polymer ?
#
loop_
_entity_poly.entity_id
_entity_poly.type
_entity_poly.pdbx_seq_one_letter_code
_entity_poly.pdbx_strand_id
1 'polypeptide(L)'
;MKQSTQLQDVFYDAKSIEYEYGLIEGPKKIQLVVYNSTKPLRHDEIELLCGDLMILNRNYFNGYYYGTNVMTQQTGFYKTHLVQNLPALLDMPNAALKEMLVQMYGENIAWLTDFIM
;
A
#
# COMPACT_ATOMS: atom_id res chain seq x y z
N MET A 1 -18.78 36.52 12.81
CA MET A 1 -17.64 35.58 12.83
C MET A 1 -18.04 34.35 12.04
N LYS A 2 -17.46 34.11 10.86
CA LYS A 2 -17.71 32.86 10.12
C LYS A 2 -16.94 31.77 10.84
N GLN A 3 -17.63 30.80 11.43
CA GLN A 3 -16.99 29.59 11.92
C GLN A 3 -16.26 28.94 10.74
N SER A 4 -14.94 28.83 10.86
CA SER A 4 -14.12 28.00 9.99
C SER A 4 -14.68 26.59 10.06
N THR A 5 -15.32 26.12 9.01
CA THR A 5 -15.71 24.72 8.86
C THR A 5 -14.42 23.91 8.95
N GLN A 6 -14.18 23.22 10.07
CA GLN A 6 -13.08 22.27 10.15
C GLN A 6 -13.30 21.25 9.04
N LEU A 7 -12.46 21.29 8.00
CA LEU A 7 -12.45 20.28 6.96
C LEU A 7 -12.10 18.96 7.64
N GLN A 8 -13.08 18.05 7.65
CA GLN A 8 -13.06 16.85 8.48
C GLN A 8 -12.08 15.78 7.94
N ASP A 9 -11.69 15.90 6.67
CA ASP A 9 -10.65 15.11 6.01
C ASP A 9 -9.90 16.01 5.00
N VAL A 10 -8.60 16.22 5.26
CA VAL A 10 -7.69 17.02 4.41
C VAL A 10 -6.58 16.15 3.83
N PHE A 11 -6.71 14.82 3.90
CA PHE A 11 -5.65 13.88 3.54
C PHE A 11 -5.19 14.04 2.08
N TYR A 12 -6.11 14.40 1.18
CA TYR A 12 -5.86 14.52 -0.26
C TYR A 12 -5.52 15.94 -0.72
N ASP A 13 -5.49 16.91 0.19
CA ASP A 13 -5.30 18.34 -0.14
C ASP A 13 -3.82 18.70 -0.38
N ALA A 14 -2.91 17.75 -0.22
CA ALA A 14 -1.48 17.93 -0.44
C ALA A 14 -1.01 17.20 -1.72
N LYS A 15 -0.29 17.93 -2.58
CA LYS A 15 0.45 17.35 -3.71
C LYS A 15 1.94 17.55 -3.50
N SER A 16 2.66 16.45 -3.24
CA SER A 16 4.11 16.46 -3.15
C SER A 16 4.76 16.39 -4.54
N ILE A 17 5.95 16.96 -4.65
CA ILE A 17 6.77 16.92 -5.88
C ILE A 17 7.75 15.73 -5.84
N GLU A 18 8.20 15.32 -4.65
CA GLU A 18 9.33 14.40 -4.52
C GLU A 18 9.08 13.19 -3.60
N TYR A 19 8.47 13.41 -2.44
CA TYR A 19 8.32 12.38 -1.40
C TYR A 19 6.85 12.14 -1.06
N GLU A 20 6.49 10.88 -0.84
CA GLU A 20 5.19 10.57 -0.26
C GLU A 20 5.15 10.95 1.23
N TYR A 21 3.96 11.26 1.74
CA TYR A 21 3.76 11.53 3.16
C TYR A 21 4.28 10.37 4.04
N GLY A 22 5.16 10.68 4.99
CA GLY A 22 5.76 9.73 5.92
C GLY A 22 6.96 10.31 6.66
N LEU A 23 7.51 9.54 7.61
CA LEU A 23 8.77 9.87 8.27
C LEU A 23 9.94 9.42 7.39
N ILE A 24 11.01 10.23 7.32
CA ILE A 24 12.20 9.95 6.49
C ILE A 24 12.87 8.63 6.91
N GLU A 25 12.98 8.39 8.21
CA GLU A 25 13.48 7.13 8.81
C GLU A 25 12.31 6.24 9.27
N GLY A 26 11.14 6.49 8.71
CA GLY A 26 9.94 5.75 9.02
C GLY A 26 9.95 4.34 8.42
N PRO A 27 9.17 3.44 9.02
CA PRO A 27 8.85 2.16 8.41
C PRO A 27 8.20 2.37 7.04
N LYS A 28 8.64 1.58 6.07
CA LYS A 28 8.14 1.65 4.70
C LYS A 28 6.66 1.26 4.65
N LYS A 29 5.91 1.93 3.78
CA LYS A 29 4.49 1.62 3.57
C LYS A 29 4.35 0.24 2.93
N ILE A 30 3.40 -0.52 3.44
CA ILE A 30 3.04 -1.83 2.90
C ILE A 30 1.76 -1.66 2.08
N GLN A 31 1.72 -2.32 0.93
CA GLN A 31 0.59 -2.29 0.02
C GLN A 31 0.19 -3.72 -0.33
N LEU A 32 -1.11 -3.95 -0.45
CA LEU A 32 -1.66 -5.20 -0.94
C LEU A 32 -1.92 -5.08 -2.45
N VAL A 33 -1.49 -6.06 -3.22
CA VAL A 33 -1.91 -6.21 -4.62
C VAL A 33 -3.35 -6.71 -4.66
N VAL A 34 -4.24 -5.92 -5.22
CA VAL A 34 -5.68 -6.23 -5.37
C VAL A 34 -6.05 -6.66 -6.80
N TYR A 35 -5.19 -6.33 -7.78
CA TYR A 35 -5.37 -6.72 -9.18
C TYR A 35 -4.07 -7.26 -9.75
N ASN A 36 -4.17 -8.32 -10.55
CA ASN A 36 -3.01 -8.85 -11.27
C ASN A 36 -2.48 -7.82 -12.26
N SER A 37 -1.16 -7.72 -12.39
CA SER A 37 -0.57 -6.98 -13.50
C SER A 37 -0.74 -7.77 -14.81
N THR A 38 -1.09 -7.10 -15.89
CA THR A 38 -0.81 -7.62 -17.23
C THR A 38 0.69 -7.76 -17.42
N LYS A 39 1.13 -8.67 -18.32
CA LYS A 39 2.55 -8.88 -18.66
C LYS A 39 3.37 -7.57 -18.64
N PRO A 40 4.55 -7.56 -17.99
CA PRO A 40 5.42 -6.38 -17.94
C PRO A 40 5.66 -5.83 -19.35
N LEU A 41 5.38 -4.55 -19.56
CA LEU A 41 5.62 -3.88 -20.84
C LEU A 41 7.09 -3.48 -20.97
N ARG A 42 7.77 -3.33 -19.83
CA ARG A 42 9.18 -2.96 -19.73
C ARG A 42 9.91 -3.92 -18.80
N HIS A 43 11.21 -4.07 -19.02
CA HIS A 43 12.07 -4.98 -18.25
C HIS A 43 12.29 -4.54 -16.80
N ASP A 44 11.98 -3.28 -16.48
CA ASP A 44 12.04 -2.70 -15.15
C ASP A 44 10.69 -2.75 -14.40
N GLU A 45 9.62 -3.23 -15.05
CA GLU A 45 8.33 -3.49 -14.41
C GLU A 45 8.31 -4.90 -13.79
N ILE A 46 7.68 -5.02 -12.63
CA ILE A 46 7.48 -6.31 -11.96
C ILE A 46 6.08 -6.86 -12.25
N GLU A 47 6.01 -8.18 -12.34
CA GLU A 47 4.73 -8.88 -12.38
C GLU A 47 4.15 -8.98 -10.97
N LEU A 48 2.87 -8.66 -10.85
CA LEU A 48 2.11 -8.67 -9.60
C LEU A 48 0.97 -9.68 -9.67
N LEU A 49 0.85 -10.47 -8.61
CA LEU A 49 -0.28 -11.37 -8.40
C LEU A 49 -1.14 -10.86 -7.25
N CYS A 50 -2.46 -10.95 -7.40
CA CYS A 50 -3.42 -10.59 -6.37
C CYS A 50 -3.13 -11.38 -5.09
N GLY A 51 -3.12 -10.68 -3.95
CA GLY A 51 -2.74 -11.22 -2.65
C GLY A 51 -1.27 -10.99 -2.26
N ASP A 52 -0.40 -10.60 -3.21
CA ASP A 52 0.98 -10.26 -2.89
C ASP A 52 1.09 -8.99 -2.04
N LEU A 53 2.13 -8.94 -1.20
CA LEU A 53 2.48 -7.75 -0.46
C LEU A 53 3.64 -7.02 -1.13
N MET A 54 3.50 -5.71 -1.22
CA MET A 54 4.48 -4.78 -1.78
C MET A 54 4.98 -3.85 -0.69
N ILE A 55 6.30 -3.70 -0.61
CA ILE A 55 6.93 -2.65 0.18
C ILE A 55 7.19 -1.47 -0.75
N LEU A 56 6.50 -0.35 -0.50
CA LEU A 56 6.67 0.86 -1.28
C LEU A 56 8.01 1.52 -0.92
N ASN A 57 8.87 1.68 -1.93
CA ASN A 57 10.13 2.42 -1.78
C ASN A 57 9.98 3.87 -2.23
N ARG A 58 9.28 4.10 -3.36
CA ARG A 58 9.09 5.45 -3.91
C ARG A 58 7.83 5.57 -4.74
N ASN A 59 7.19 6.72 -4.60
CA ASN A 59 6.10 7.19 -5.45
C ASN A 59 6.60 8.26 -6.41
N TYR A 60 6.40 8.06 -7.72
CA TYR A 60 6.86 8.98 -8.76
C TYR A 60 5.77 9.94 -9.24
N PHE A 61 4.55 9.84 -8.70
CA PHE A 61 3.39 10.69 -9.05
C PHE A 61 3.03 10.70 -10.55
N ASN A 62 3.46 9.69 -11.30
CA ASN A 62 3.24 9.53 -12.75
C ASN A 62 2.39 8.29 -13.09
N GLY A 63 1.71 7.70 -12.10
CA GLY A 63 0.97 6.45 -12.25
C GLY A 63 1.79 5.19 -11.97
N TYR A 64 3.06 5.33 -11.60
CA TYR A 64 3.92 4.23 -11.17
C TYR A 64 4.49 4.41 -9.76
N TYR A 65 4.55 3.29 -9.05
CA TYR A 65 5.34 3.11 -7.84
C TYR A 65 6.58 2.29 -8.13
N TYR A 66 7.57 2.41 -7.26
CA TYR A 66 8.74 1.55 -7.23
C TYR A 66 8.87 0.93 -5.84
N GLY A 67 9.09 -0.37 -5.79
CA GLY A 67 8.96 -1.14 -4.57
C GLY A 67 9.35 -2.58 -4.77
N THR A 68 9.26 -3.33 -3.68
CA THR A 68 9.75 -4.70 -3.59
C THR A 68 8.60 -5.63 -3.24
N ASN A 69 8.41 -6.67 -4.03
CA ASN A 69 7.45 -7.73 -3.73
C ASN A 69 8.03 -8.61 -2.62
N VAL A 70 7.27 -8.80 -1.53
CA VAL A 70 7.72 -9.54 -0.35
C VAL A 70 7.88 -11.03 -0.64
N MET A 71 7.01 -11.59 -1.49
CA MET A 71 7.00 -13.01 -1.81
C MET A 71 8.15 -13.37 -2.76
N THR A 72 8.29 -12.63 -3.86
CA THR A 72 9.31 -12.93 -4.89
C THR A 72 10.66 -12.26 -4.63
N GLN A 73 10.73 -11.31 -3.69
CA GLN A 73 11.89 -10.43 -3.43
C GLN A 73 12.32 -9.58 -4.63
N GLN A 74 11.53 -9.56 -5.71
CA GLN A 74 11.82 -8.76 -6.89
C GLN A 74 11.47 -7.30 -6.63
N THR A 75 12.31 -6.40 -7.14
CA THR A 75 12.13 -4.96 -7.04
C THR A 75 11.97 -4.37 -8.43
N GLY A 76 10.99 -3.50 -8.60
CA GLY A 76 10.80 -2.76 -9.84
C GLY A 76 9.56 -1.89 -9.82
N PHE A 77 9.17 -1.44 -11.01
CA PHE A 77 8.03 -0.56 -11.21
C PHE A 77 6.72 -1.33 -11.27
N TYR A 78 5.68 -0.74 -10.70
CA TYR A 78 4.33 -1.27 -10.78
C TYR A 78 3.31 -0.12 -10.77
N LYS A 79 2.12 -0.39 -11.31
CA LYS A 79 1.09 0.63 -11.49
C LYS A 79 0.37 0.91 -10.17
N THR A 80 0.12 2.18 -9.89
CA THR A 80 -0.45 2.60 -8.59
C THR A 80 -1.86 2.08 -8.32
N HIS A 81 -2.67 1.88 -9.37
CA HIS A 81 -4.07 1.45 -9.24
C HIS A 81 -4.25 -0.06 -9.01
N LEU A 82 -3.17 -0.85 -9.10
CA LEU A 82 -3.22 -2.30 -8.87
C LEU A 82 -3.09 -2.66 -7.39
N VAL A 83 -2.77 -1.68 -6.55
CA VAL A 83 -2.45 -1.88 -5.14
C VAL A 83 -3.31 -1.01 -4.23
N GLN A 84 -3.50 -1.46 -3.01
CA GLN A 84 -4.15 -0.73 -1.94
C GLN A 84 -3.18 -0.53 -0.78
N ASN A 85 -3.09 0.71 -0.28
CA ASN A 85 -2.26 1.02 0.88
C ASN A 85 -2.83 0.35 2.13
N LEU A 86 -2.02 -0.46 2.79
CA LEU A 86 -2.32 -0.91 4.14
C LEU A 86 -1.85 0.19 5.11
N PRO A 87 -2.64 0.53 6.14
CA PRO A 87 -2.17 1.43 7.18
C PRO A 87 -0.85 0.88 7.74
N ALA A 88 0.14 1.76 7.87
CA ALA A 88 1.44 1.38 8.38
C ALA A 88 1.23 0.70 9.75
N LEU A 89 1.74 -0.52 9.90
CA LEU A 89 1.44 -1.47 10.98
C LEU A 89 1.89 -1.02 12.40
N LEU A 90 2.10 0.28 12.66
CA LEU A 90 2.90 0.73 13.80
C LEU A 90 2.12 1.30 14.97
N ASP A 91 0.93 1.87 14.73
CA ASP A 91 0.21 2.60 15.78
C ASP A 91 -1.04 1.87 16.29
N MET A 92 -1.38 0.70 15.72
CA MET A 92 -2.48 -0.12 16.22
C MET A 92 -1.98 -1.31 17.06
N PRO A 93 -2.66 -1.64 18.17
CA PRO A 93 -2.45 -2.92 18.84
C PRO A 93 -2.61 -4.06 17.85
N ASN A 94 -1.65 -5.01 17.84
CA ASN A 94 -1.59 -6.12 16.86
C ASN A 94 -2.93 -6.86 16.68
N ALA A 95 -3.75 -6.95 17.73
CA ALA A 95 -5.08 -7.57 17.67
C ALA A 95 -6.09 -6.77 16.84
N ALA A 96 -6.23 -5.46 17.09
CA ALA A 96 -7.15 -4.60 16.35
C ALA A 96 -6.72 -4.43 14.88
N LEU A 97 -5.41 -4.35 14.65
CA LEU A 97 -4.82 -4.34 13.32
C LEU A 97 -5.16 -5.62 12.55
N LYS A 98 -5.04 -6.77 13.21
CA LYS A 98 -5.35 -8.08 12.61
C LYS A 98 -6.84 -8.23 12.30
N GLU A 99 -7.72 -7.88 13.24
CA GLU A 99 -9.17 -7.89 13.00
C GLU A 99 -9.56 -6.98 11.82
N MET A 100 -9.00 -5.77 11.78
CA MET A 100 -9.24 -4.82 10.69
C MET A 100 -8.68 -5.33 9.35
N LEU A 101 -7.48 -5.92 9.35
CA LEU A 101 -6.88 -6.50 8.14
C LEU A 101 -7.68 -7.71 7.65
N VAL A 102 -8.15 -8.58 8.54
CA VAL A 102 -9.02 -9.72 8.20
C VAL A 102 -10.37 -9.23 7.70
N GLN A 103 -10.97 -8.21 8.32
CA GLN A 103 -12.26 -7.66 7.90
C GLN A 103 -12.19 -6.96 6.53
N MET A 104 -11.10 -6.22 6.26
CA MET A 104 -10.95 -5.48 5.00
C MET A 104 -10.35 -6.30 3.87
N TYR A 105 -9.47 -7.25 4.19
CA TYR A 105 -8.63 -7.94 3.20
C TYR A 105 -8.61 -9.46 3.34
N GLY A 106 -9.35 -10.05 4.29
CA GLY A 106 -9.37 -11.50 4.52
C GLY A 106 -9.85 -12.31 3.31
N GLU A 107 -10.72 -11.75 2.48
CA GLU A 107 -11.13 -12.38 1.21
C GLU A 107 -10.02 -12.35 0.14
N ASN A 108 -9.09 -11.40 0.24
CA ASN A 108 -8.02 -11.16 -0.75
C ASN A 108 -6.67 -11.77 -0.33
N ILE A 109 -6.51 -12.16 0.93
CA ILE A 109 -5.26 -12.71 1.48
C ILE A 109 -5.58 -13.97 2.29
N ALA A 110 -5.48 -15.14 1.67
CA ALA A 110 -5.82 -16.42 2.31
C ALA A 110 -5.05 -16.68 3.63
N TRP A 111 -3.77 -16.31 3.70
CA TRP A 111 -2.96 -16.56 4.90
C TRP A 111 -3.31 -15.64 6.09
N LEU A 112 -4.06 -14.54 5.89
CA LEU A 112 -4.54 -13.71 7.00
C LEU A 112 -5.59 -14.45 7.83
N THR A 113 -6.38 -15.32 7.19
CA THR A 113 -7.45 -16.11 7.83
C THR A 113 -6.96 -17.46 8.36
N ASP A 114 -5.90 -18.03 7.80
CA ASP A 114 -5.41 -19.38 8.12
C ASP A 114 -4.81 -19.55 9.53
N PHE A 115 -4.53 -18.45 10.25
CA PHE A 115 -4.02 -18.49 11.63
C PHE A 115 -5.12 -18.65 12.71
N ILE A 116 -6.38 -18.85 12.32
CA ILE A 116 -7.54 -18.96 13.24
C ILE A 116 -8.05 -20.41 13.38
N MET A 117 -7.45 -21.38 12.68
CA MET A 117 -7.78 -22.81 12.86
C MET A 117 -6.82 -23.53 13.80
#